data_AF-F9QCI0-F1
#
_entry.id   AF-F9QCI0-F1
#
_cell.length_a   1.000
_cell.length_b   1.000
_cell.length_c   1.000
_cell.angle_alpha   90.00
_cell.angle_beta   90.00
_cell.angle_gamma   90.00
#
_symmetry.space_group_name_H-M   'P 1'
#
loop_
_entity.id
_entity.type
_entity.pdbx_description
1 polymer ?
#
loop_
_entity_poly.entity_id
_entity_poly.type
_entity_poly.pdbx_seq_one_letter_code
_entity_poly.pdbx_strand_id
1 'polypeptide(L)'
;MLEKEYWYLENSFFSWTGFKLTGDTFGGISKIIFYLIATIIFLTMFLLWLFRDRIRKHYNRDDVNLKSRNILIRLTGLLTIIFMVARTVVLAVYHFPKSWEILPLHFCRLMCLFVGLILLFNRIKYFRYIAFFSIFGAVLALSLPDLVNKYQADFSGTVFGKEYIEGQIYGFAIYIDSYNYWDYIFIHSYLILISSTLMVLYPFKYKIKEFVTTVIFFSMLCLLFFVINSITGNLAPFRWKSNYFYTGVDEVNAFSKLLPPLTKWPLMFITEVVFGFVFVVLATLLHIALANVKVRFNNGIKIFSIEKEFSIKEFFGKHPKK
;
A
#
# COMPACT_ATOMS: atom_id res chain seq x y z
N MET A 1 -13.48 26.40 26.48
CA MET A 1 -14.59 25.46 26.15
C MET A 1 -14.27 24.74 24.85
N LEU A 2 -13.97 25.47 23.77
CA LEU A 2 -13.54 24.90 22.48
C LEU A 2 -12.35 23.94 22.58
N GLU A 3 -11.30 24.23 23.36
CA GLU A 3 -10.16 23.30 23.49
C GLU A 3 -10.52 21.92 24.06
N LYS A 4 -11.57 21.81 24.89
CA LYS A 4 -12.05 20.51 25.38
C LYS A 4 -12.82 19.74 24.31
N GLU A 5 -13.54 20.45 23.45
CA GLU A 5 -14.33 19.88 22.35
C GLU A 5 -13.42 19.45 21.19
N TYR A 6 -12.42 20.27 20.89
CA TYR A 6 -11.45 20.09 19.81
C TYR A 6 -10.09 19.61 20.30
N TRP A 7 -10.08 18.81 21.37
CA TRP A 7 -8.85 18.31 22.01
C TRP A 7 -7.95 17.53 21.02
N TYR A 8 -8.52 16.93 19.98
CA TYR A 8 -7.77 16.23 18.93
C TYR A 8 -6.94 17.16 18.03
N LEU A 9 -7.14 18.49 18.12
CA LEU A 9 -6.27 19.48 17.48
C LEU A 9 -5.04 19.80 18.32
N GLU A 10 -4.96 19.29 19.55
CA GLU A 10 -3.81 19.48 20.43
C GLU A 10 -2.58 18.82 19.81
N ASN A 11 -1.48 19.56 19.79
CA ASN A 11 -0.23 19.10 19.21
C ASN A 11 0.36 17.97 20.06
N SER A 12 0.41 16.76 19.50
CA SER A 12 0.97 15.58 20.16
C SER A 12 1.41 14.54 19.14
N PHE A 13 2.15 13.52 19.61
CA PHE A 13 2.65 12.45 18.74
C PHE A 13 1.52 11.73 18.01
N PHE A 14 0.44 11.43 18.72
CA PHE A 14 -0.69 10.71 18.16
C PHE A 14 -1.73 11.63 17.52
N SER A 15 -1.62 12.95 17.72
CA SER A 15 -2.43 13.90 16.98
C SER A 15 -2.07 13.89 15.51
N TRP A 16 -3.10 14.02 14.68
CA TRP A 16 -2.93 14.15 13.24
C TRP A 16 -2.42 15.53 12.82
N THR A 17 -2.40 16.52 13.74
CA THR A 17 -1.77 17.83 13.54
C THR A 17 -0.25 17.84 13.78
N GLY A 18 0.28 16.83 14.49
CA GLY A 18 1.71 16.73 14.85
C GLY A 18 2.14 17.70 15.96
N PHE A 19 3.45 17.80 16.28
CA PHE A 19 3.92 18.70 17.35
C PHE A 19 4.17 20.14 16.90
N LYS A 20 4.35 20.38 15.60
CA LYS A 20 4.63 21.72 15.07
C LYS A 20 3.50 22.24 14.20
N LEU A 21 2.97 23.40 14.58
CA LEU A 21 2.22 24.31 13.73
C LEU A 21 3.15 24.95 12.68
N THR A 22 3.77 24.18 11.78
CA THR A 22 4.72 24.78 10.83
C THR A 22 4.54 24.23 9.42
N GLY A 23 3.86 25.03 8.58
CA GLY A 23 3.95 25.02 7.13
C GLY A 23 3.14 23.95 6.39
N ASP A 24 2.80 24.26 5.15
CA ASP A 24 2.11 23.35 4.22
C ASP A 24 3.08 22.37 3.52
N THR A 25 4.38 22.44 3.83
CA THR A 25 5.43 21.76 3.06
C THR A 25 6.24 20.75 3.88
N PHE A 26 6.24 19.51 3.42
CA PHE A 26 7.11 18.45 3.93
C PHE A 26 8.60 18.76 3.68
N GLY A 27 9.40 18.83 4.74
CA GLY A 27 10.79 19.32 4.67
C GLY A 27 11.70 18.92 5.84
N GLY A 28 12.88 19.54 5.88
CA GLY A 28 13.87 19.39 6.96
C GLY A 28 14.37 17.95 7.17
N ILE A 29 14.70 17.64 8.44
CA ILE A 29 15.22 16.32 8.86
C ILE A 29 14.22 15.20 8.58
N SER A 30 12.91 15.46 8.67
CA SER A 30 11.88 14.45 8.36
C SER A 30 11.97 14.00 6.90
N LYS A 31 12.16 14.93 5.96
CA LYS A 31 12.36 14.60 4.54
C LYS A 31 13.61 13.74 4.33
N ILE A 32 14.72 14.07 4.98
CA ILE A 32 15.98 13.30 4.88
C ILE A 32 15.78 11.88 5.40
N ILE A 33 15.19 11.73 6.59
CA ILE A 33 14.98 10.42 7.21
C ILE A 33 14.01 9.57 6.37
N PHE A 34 12.95 10.18 5.83
CA PHE A 34 12.01 9.50 4.95
C PHE A 34 12.73 8.88 3.74
N TYR A 35 13.51 9.68 3.00
CA TYR A 35 14.20 9.20 1.80
C TYR A 35 15.34 8.24 2.12
N LEU A 36 16.00 8.38 3.27
CA LEU A 36 16.98 7.41 3.75
C LEU A 36 16.32 6.04 3.97
N ILE A 37 15.20 5.98 4.68
CA ILE A 37 14.46 4.73 4.90
C ILE A 37 13.96 4.16 3.57
N ALA A 38 13.33 4.98 2.73
CA ALA A 38 12.84 4.54 1.42
C ALA A 38 13.96 3.94 0.56
N THR A 39 15.14 4.56 0.55
CA THR A 39 16.33 4.06 -0.16
C THR A 39 16.79 2.71 0.40
N ILE A 40 16.84 2.54 1.72
CA ILE A 40 17.19 1.27 2.37
C ILE A 40 16.19 0.18 2.00
N ILE A 41 14.89 0.49 1.96
CA ILE A 41 13.84 -0.45 1.59
C ILE A 41 13.97 -0.88 0.12
N PHE A 42 14.21 0.05 -0.80
CA PHE A 42 14.44 -0.29 -2.21
C PHE A 42 15.73 -1.08 -2.42
N LEU A 43 16.81 -0.74 -1.71
CA LEU A 43 18.04 -1.52 -1.73
C LEU A 43 17.78 -2.94 -1.21
N THR A 44 17.03 -3.08 -0.11
CA THR A 44 16.68 -4.39 0.45
C THR A 44 15.84 -5.21 -0.52
N MET A 45 14.82 -4.62 -1.14
CA MET A 45 14.01 -5.26 -2.18
C MET A 45 14.89 -5.74 -3.34
N PHE A 46 15.82 -4.90 -3.80
CA PHE A 46 16.75 -5.24 -4.86
C PHE A 46 17.67 -6.41 -4.46
N LEU A 47 18.24 -6.38 -3.25
CA LEU A 47 19.07 -7.48 -2.74
C LEU A 47 18.29 -8.79 -2.56
N LEU A 48 17.05 -8.73 -2.07
CA LEU A 48 16.16 -9.89 -1.98
C LEU A 48 15.94 -10.53 -3.36
N TRP A 49 15.71 -9.70 -4.38
CA TRP A 49 15.57 -10.17 -5.76
C TRP A 49 16.89 -10.74 -6.32
N LEU A 50 18.01 -10.05 -6.09
CA LEU A 50 19.33 -10.43 -6.58
C LEU A 50 19.78 -11.79 -6.02
N PHE A 51 19.54 -12.02 -4.73
CA PHE A 51 19.95 -13.24 -4.02
C PHE A 51 18.83 -14.28 -3.89
N ARG A 52 17.73 -14.13 -4.65
CA ARG A 52 16.52 -14.95 -4.49
C ARG A 52 16.76 -16.46 -4.52
N ASP A 53 17.63 -16.93 -5.41
CA ASP A 53 17.90 -18.37 -5.57
C ASP A 53 18.65 -18.94 -4.36
N ARG A 54 19.59 -18.17 -3.82
CA ARG A 54 20.35 -18.56 -2.61
C ARG A 54 19.45 -18.55 -1.38
N ILE A 55 18.66 -17.48 -1.22
CA ILE A 55 17.69 -17.35 -0.13
C ILE A 55 16.72 -18.53 -0.17
N ARG A 56 16.13 -18.84 -1.33
CA ARG A 56 15.21 -19.96 -1.51
C ARG A 56 15.87 -21.30 -1.23
N LYS A 57 17.06 -21.55 -1.76
CA LYS A 57 17.80 -22.80 -1.51
C LYS A 57 18.08 -23.00 -0.03
N HIS A 58 18.44 -21.93 0.68
CA HIS A 58 18.66 -21.98 2.12
C HIS A 58 17.36 -22.20 2.90
N TYR A 59 16.29 -21.47 2.55
CA TYR A 59 14.98 -21.59 3.18
C TYR A 59 14.38 -22.99 3.04
N ASN A 60 14.63 -23.68 1.91
CA ASN A 60 14.08 -24.98 1.60
C ASN A 60 14.96 -26.17 2.03
N ARG A 61 16.04 -25.96 2.79
CA ARG A 61 16.86 -27.07 3.28
C ARG A 61 16.06 -28.01 4.18
N ASP A 62 16.37 -29.31 4.11
CA ASP A 62 15.63 -30.39 4.79
C ASP A 62 15.71 -30.33 6.33
N ASP A 63 16.69 -29.59 6.87
CA ASP A 63 16.90 -29.38 8.31
C ASP A 63 15.86 -28.44 8.95
N VAL A 64 15.15 -27.62 8.18
CA VAL A 64 14.16 -26.70 8.74
C VAL A 64 12.79 -27.38 8.84
N ASN A 65 12.36 -27.63 10.07
CA ASN A 65 11.08 -28.23 10.40
C ASN A 65 9.88 -27.48 9.78
N LEU A 66 9.09 -28.18 8.95
CA LEU A 66 7.89 -27.66 8.30
C LEU A 66 6.87 -27.07 9.28
N LYS A 67 6.74 -27.66 10.47
CA LYS A 67 5.85 -27.16 11.54
C LYS A 67 6.29 -25.77 11.98
N SER A 68 7.59 -25.57 12.21
CA SER A 68 8.14 -24.26 12.60
C SER A 68 7.95 -23.21 11.51
N ARG A 69 8.13 -23.59 10.22
CA ARG A 69 7.84 -22.70 9.09
C ARG A 69 6.37 -22.26 9.08
N ASN A 70 5.44 -23.21 9.21
CA ASN A 70 4.01 -22.92 9.24
C ASN A 70 3.61 -22.04 10.43
N ILE A 71 4.19 -22.27 11.62
CA ILE A 71 3.96 -21.43 12.80
C ILE A 71 4.44 -20.01 12.53
N LEU A 72 5.66 -19.83 11.99
CA LEU A 72 6.21 -18.52 11.67
C LEU A 72 5.31 -17.76 10.69
N ILE A 73 4.86 -18.41 9.61
CA ILE A 73 3.96 -17.82 8.61
C ILE A 73 2.67 -17.34 9.26
N ARG A 74 2.02 -18.20 10.07
CA ARG A 74 0.77 -17.85 10.74
C ARG A 74 0.96 -16.75 11.77
N LEU A 75 2.09 -16.76 12.50
CA LEU A 75 2.42 -15.72 13.47
C LEU A 75 2.64 -14.37 12.77
N THR A 76 3.35 -14.34 11.64
CA THR A 76 3.47 -13.13 10.83
C THR A 76 2.10 -12.61 10.41
N GLY A 77 1.23 -13.49 9.89
CA GLY A 77 -0.14 -13.11 9.52
C GLY A 77 -0.94 -12.55 10.69
N LEU A 78 -0.88 -13.20 11.86
CA LEU A 78 -1.55 -12.76 13.08
C LEU A 78 -1.06 -11.37 13.52
N LEU A 79 0.26 -11.16 13.56
CA LEU A 79 0.85 -9.87 13.92
C LEU A 79 0.40 -8.77 12.95
N THR A 80 0.36 -9.03 11.64
CA THR A 80 -0.15 -8.07 10.66
C THR A 80 -1.58 -7.64 10.99
N ILE A 81 -2.47 -8.59 11.29
CA ILE A 81 -3.87 -8.28 11.67
C ILE A 81 -3.92 -7.44 12.95
N ILE A 82 -3.14 -7.81 13.98
CA ILE A 82 -3.07 -7.06 15.24
C ILE A 82 -2.64 -5.60 14.99
N PHE A 83 -1.59 -5.37 14.19
CA PHE A 83 -1.14 -4.00 13.88
C PHE A 83 -2.19 -3.21 13.09
N MET A 84 -2.93 -3.84 12.17
CA MET A 84 -4.02 -3.18 11.44
C MET A 84 -5.18 -2.79 12.37
N VAL A 85 -5.52 -3.63 13.35
CA VAL A 85 -6.52 -3.33 14.38
C VAL A 85 -6.01 -2.21 15.30
N ALA A 86 -4.78 -2.29 15.79
CA ALA A 86 -4.19 -1.27 16.64
C ALA A 86 -4.19 0.11 15.97
N ARG A 87 -3.81 0.19 14.68
CA ARG A 87 -3.92 1.41 13.89
C ARG A 87 -5.35 1.95 13.83
N THR A 88 -6.32 1.07 13.56
CA THR A 88 -7.75 1.44 13.51
C THR A 88 -8.19 2.08 14.82
N VAL A 89 -7.78 1.50 15.95
CA VAL A 89 -8.05 2.05 17.29
C VAL A 89 -7.40 3.42 17.47
N VAL A 90 -6.12 3.58 17.11
CA VAL A 90 -5.43 4.88 17.22
C VAL A 90 -6.17 5.96 16.44
N LEU A 91 -6.53 5.71 15.17
CA LEU A 91 -7.22 6.72 14.36
C LEU A 91 -8.63 7.04 14.85
N ALA A 92 -9.33 6.05 15.43
CA ALA A 92 -10.64 6.26 16.02
C ALA A 92 -10.54 7.12 17.30
N VAL A 93 -9.59 6.81 18.18
CA VAL A 93 -9.38 7.56 19.43
C VAL A 93 -8.99 9.01 19.16
N TYR A 94 -8.08 9.26 18.20
CA TYR A 94 -7.58 10.60 17.90
C TYR A 94 -8.38 11.36 16.83
N HIS A 95 -9.63 10.94 16.55
CA HIS A 95 -10.55 11.64 15.64
C HIS A 95 -9.91 12.06 14.31
N PHE A 96 -9.28 11.11 13.61
CA PHE A 96 -8.63 11.39 12.34
C PHE A 96 -9.58 12.12 11.36
N PRO A 97 -9.14 13.20 10.68
CA PRO A 97 -10.02 14.14 9.99
C PRO A 97 -10.81 13.47 8.85
N LYS A 98 -10.18 12.48 8.20
CA LYS A 98 -10.84 11.58 7.24
C LYS A 98 -11.31 10.33 7.96
N SER A 99 -12.48 10.38 8.59
CA SER A 99 -12.99 9.26 9.41
C SER A 99 -13.11 7.94 8.64
N TRP A 100 -13.31 7.98 7.32
CA TRP A 100 -13.31 6.78 6.48
C TRP A 100 -11.95 6.05 6.45
N GLU A 101 -10.83 6.70 6.79
CA GLU A 101 -9.50 6.07 6.89
C GLU A 101 -9.31 5.23 8.16
N ILE A 102 -10.24 5.32 9.11
CA ILE A 102 -10.27 4.45 10.29
C ILE A 102 -10.33 2.99 9.81
N LEU A 103 -11.23 2.70 8.86
CA LEU A 103 -11.29 1.39 8.23
C LEU A 103 -10.08 1.14 7.33
N PRO A 104 -9.47 -0.06 7.36
CA PRO A 104 -8.28 -0.40 6.59
C PRO A 104 -8.58 -0.69 5.10
N LEU A 105 -9.48 0.09 4.50
CA LEU A 105 -9.98 -0.10 3.15
C LEU A 105 -9.22 0.72 2.10
N HIS A 106 -8.33 1.61 2.53
CA HIS A 106 -7.38 2.25 1.61
C HIS A 106 -6.46 1.21 0.97
N PHE A 107 -6.06 1.41 -0.29
CA PHE A 107 -5.40 0.39 -1.12
C PHE A 107 -4.27 -0.39 -0.43
N CYS A 108 -3.19 0.27 0.00
CA CYS A 108 -2.06 -0.40 0.65
C CYS A 108 -2.44 -1.08 1.97
N ARG A 109 -3.39 -0.52 2.71
CA ARG A 109 -3.89 -1.05 3.99
C ARG A 109 -4.73 -2.31 3.78
N LEU A 110 -5.54 -2.32 2.72
CA LEU A 110 -6.30 -3.47 2.29
C LEU A 110 -5.37 -4.59 1.80
N MET A 111 -4.31 -4.25 1.06
CA MET A 111 -3.28 -5.21 0.66
C MET A 111 -2.56 -5.82 1.88
N CYS A 112 -2.22 -5.02 2.90
CA CYS A 112 -1.71 -5.54 4.18
C CYS A 112 -2.70 -6.51 4.84
N LEU A 113 -3.99 -6.17 4.85
CA LEU A 113 -5.04 -7.05 5.39
C LEU A 113 -5.11 -8.37 4.62
N PHE A 114 -5.11 -8.34 3.29
CA PHE A 114 -5.10 -9.56 2.47
C PHE A 114 -3.84 -10.40 2.68
N VAL A 115 -2.66 -9.78 2.75
CA VAL A 115 -1.41 -10.48 3.10
C VAL A 115 -1.53 -11.14 4.48
N GLY A 116 -2.00 -10.40 5.49
CA GLY A 116 -2.21 -10.91 6.84
C GLY A 116 -3.13 -12.13 6.87
N LEU A 117 -4.29 -12.06 6.21
CA LEU A 117 -5.24 -13.18 6.11
C LEU A 117 -4.66 -14.38 5.37
N ILE A 118 -3.98 -14.15 4.24
CA ILE A 118 -3.34 -15.21 3.45
C ILE A 118 -2.29 -15.96 4.29
N LEU A 119 -1.48 -15.25 5.06
CA LEU A 119 -0.46 -15.84 5.93
C LEU A 119 -1.07 -16.52 7.15
N LEU A 120 -2.06 -15.90 7.80
CA LEU A 120 -2.75 -16.44 8.97
C LEU A 120 -3.42 -17.79 8.67
N PHE A 121 -4.06 -17.92 7.51
CA PHE A 121 -4.68 -19.18 7.06
C PHE A 121 -3.70 -20.11 6.33
N ASN A 122 -2.43 -19.73 6.22
CA ASN A 122 -1.40 -20.44 5.46
C ASN A 122 -1.85 -20.80 4.02
N ARG A 123 -2.50 -19.84 3.34
CA ARG A 123 -2.99 -19.99 1.97
C ARG A 123 -2.12 -19.23 0.96
N ILE A 124 -0.80 -19.31 1.11
CA ILE A 124 0.20 -18.53 0.35
C ILE A 124 -0.01 -18.62 -1.17
N LYS A 125 -0.57 -19.72 -1.68
CA LYS A 125 -0.93 -19.86 -3.11
C LYS A 125 -1.81 -18.73 -3.66
N TYR A 126 -2.60 -18.03 -2.83
CA TYR A 126 -3.44 -16.90 -3.24
C TYR A 126 -2.68 -15.57 -3.29
N PHE A 127 -1.49 -15.50 -2.69
CA PHE A 127 -0.67 -14.26 -2.68
C PHE A 127 -0.34 -13.77 -4.09
N ARG A 128 -0.18 -14.67 -5.06
CA ARG A 128 0.07 -14.34 -6.48
C ARG A 128 -0.94 -13.35 -7.07
N TYR A 129 -2.18 -13.30 -6.55
CA TYR A 129 -3.23 -12.44 -7.09
C TYR A 129 -3.14 -10.99 -6.61
N ILE A 130 -2.42 -10.76 -5.50
CA ILE A 130 -2.25 -9.42 -4.89
C ILE A 130 -0.79 -8.94 -4.94
N ALA A 131 0.18 -9.83 -5.17
CA ALA A 131 1.61 -9.54 -5.05
C ALA A 131 2.06 -8.30 -5.83
N PHE A 132 1.66 -8.18 -7.10
CA PHE A 132 2.03 -7.03 -7.93
C PHE A 132 1.45 -5.72 -7.40
N PHE A 133 0.16 -5.73 -7.06
CA PHE A 133 -0.52 -4.58 -6.48
C PHE A 133 0.12 -4.14 -5.16
N SER A 134 0.44 -5.09 -4.28
CA SER A 134 1.11 -4.83 -3.00
C SER A 134 2.46 -4.14 -3.17
N ILE A 135 3.33 -4.66 -4.05
CA ILE A 135 4.68 -4.10 -4.25
C ILE A 135 4.59 -2.74 -4.91
N PHE A 136 3.92 -2.64 -6.06
CA PHE A 136 3.92 -1.41 -6.84
C PHE A 136 3.14 -0.29 -6.16
N GLY A 137 2.02 -0.57 -5.51
CA GLY A 137 1.30 0.45 -4.76
C GLY A 137 2.14 1.05 -3.65
N ALA A 138 2.91 0.22 -2.94
CA ALA A 138 3.82 0.68 -1.91
C ALA A 138 5.07 1.40 -2.47
N VAL A 139 5.61 0.95 -3.60
CA VAL A 139 6.69 1.66 -4.31
C VAL A 139 6.20 3.05 -4.73
N LEU A 140 5.04 3.15 -5.39
CA LEU A 140 4.46 4.42 -5.83
C LEU A 140 4.23 5.37 -4.64
N ALA A 141 3.68 4.86 -3.54
CA ALA A 141 3.46 5.63 -2.32
C ALA A 141 4.78 6.15 -1.70
N LEU A 142 5.84 5.33 -1.65
CA LEU A 142 7.14 5.81 -1.15
C LEU A 142 7.84 6.76 -2.11
N SER A 143 7.60 6.63 -3.42
CA SER A 143 8.17 7.53 -4.44
C SER A 143 7.45 8.88 -4.51
N LEU A 144 6.14 8.91 -4.26
CA LEU A 144 5.29 10.10 -4.32
C LEU A 144 4.52 10.27 -3.01
N PRO A 145 5.21 10.62 -1.90
CA PRO A 145 4.57 10.70 -0.60
C PRO A 145 3.62 11.89 -0.47
N ASP A 146 2.38 11.62 -0.06
CA ASP A 146 1.43 12.64 0.39
C ASP A 146 1.48 12.73 1.92
N LEU A 147 2.33 13.63 2.43
CA LEU A 147 2.58 13.84 3.86
C LEU A 147 1.93 15.13 4.35
N VAL A 148 0.70 15.41 3.89
CA VAL A 148 -0.10 16.54 4.36
C VAL A 148 -1.51 16.07 4.72
N ASN A 149 -1.89 16.24 5.99
CA ASN A 149 -3.26 16.07 6.42
C ASN A 149 -4.06 17.33 6.09
N LYS A 150 -5.22 17.15 5.46
CA LYS A 150 -6.16 18.25 5.19
C LYS A 150 -7.35 18.13 6.13
N TYR A 151 -7.68 19.22 6.81
CA TYR A 151 -8.82 19.33 7.71
C TYR A 151 -9.69 20.50 7.28
N GLN A 152 -10.99 20.25 7.10
CA GLN A 152 -11.97 21.30 6.90
C GLN A 152 -12.56 21.67 8.26
N ALA A 153 -12.39 22.91 8.68
CA ALA A 153 -12.92 23.36 9.96
C ALA A 153 -14.45 23.35 9.96
N ASP A 154 -15.03 22.80 11.02
CA ASP A 154 -16.46 22.73 11.29
C ASP A 154 -16.90 23.75 12.35
N PHE A 155 -16.02 24.71 12.67
CA PHE A 155 -16.26 25.80 13.61
C PHE A 155 -15.46 27.04 13.24
N SER A 156 -15.87 28.18 13.80
CA SER A 156 -15.09 29.43 13.78
C SER A 156 -14.62 29.78 15.18
N GLY A 157 -13.32 30.03 15.36
CA GLY A 157 -12.75 30.42 16.66
C GLY A 157 -11.28 30.03 16.82
N THR A 158 -10.69 30.44 17.94
CA THR A 158 -9.29 30.16 18.26
C THR A 158 -9.17 28.92 19.14
N VAL A 159 -8.42 27.92 18.68
CA VAL A 159 -8.13 26.68 19.40
C VAL A 159 -6.61 26.46 19.39
N PHE A 160 -6.01 26.27 20.57
CA PHE A 160 -4.56 26.13 20.75
C PHE A 160 -3.74 27.23 20.04
N GLY A 161 -4.25 28.47 20.10
CA GLY A 161 -3.58 29.64 19.51
C GLY A 161 -3.67 29.76 17.98
N LYS A 162 -4.41 28.89 17.29
CA LYS A 162 -4.70 29.00 15.85
C LYS A 162 -6.16 29.37 15.62
N GLU A 163 -6.39 30.37 14.77
CA GLU A 163 -7.72 30.77 14.33
C GLU A 163 -8.22 29.84 13.22
N TYR A 164 -9.42 29.31 13.42
CA TYR A 164 -10.15 28.50 12.46
C TYR A 164 -11.38 29.27 11.97
N ILE A 165 -11.65 29.16 10.67
CA ILE A 165 -12.83 29.72 10.00
C ILE A 165 -13.61 28.55 9.44
N GLU A 166 -14.89 28.48 9.79
CA GLU A 166 -15.78 27.40 9.38
C GLU A 166 -15.80 27.26 7.84
N GLY A 167 -15.67 26.03 7.37
CA GLY A 167 -15.63 25.67 5.95
C GLY A 167 -14.25 25.82 5.29
N GLN A 168 -13.29 26.51 5.92
CA GLN A 168 -11.93 26.64 5.39
C GLN A 168 -11.13 25.33 5.56
N ILE A 169 -10.31 25.02 4.55
CA ILE A 169 -9.41 23.86 4.56
C ILE A 169 -8.02 24.28 5.04
N TYR A 170 -7.52 23.58 6.04
CA TYR A 170 -6.19 23.75 6.62
C TYR A 170 -5.31 22.54 6.30
N GLY A 171 -4.08 22.81 5.86
CA GLY A 171 -3.02 21.81 5.68
C GLY A 171 -2.20 21.64 6.95
N PHE A 172 -1.83 20.40 7.25
CA PHE A 172 -0.93 20.03 8.33
C PHE A 172 0.12 19.08 7.79
N ALA A 173 1.33 19.60 7.57
CA ALA A 173 2.46 18.77 7.15
C ALA A 173 2.82 17.74 8.23
N ILE A 174 3.09 16.51 7.80
CA ILE A 174 3.36 15.37 8.66
C ILE A 174 4.88 15.21 8.79
N TYR A 175 5.38 15.36 10.02
CA TYR A 175 6.81 15.26 10.35
C TYR A 175 7.11 14.01 11.20
N ILE A 176 8.40 13.75 11.42
CA ILE A 176 8.92 12.57 12.15
C ILE A 176 8.38 12.42 13.58
N ASP A 177 7.87 13.50 14.14
CA ASP A 177 7.28 13.54 15.48
C ASP A 177 5.78 13.19 15.48
N SER A 178 5.22 12.74 14.35
CA SER A 178 3.83 12.29 14.23
C SER A 178 3.73 10.78 14.03
N TYR A 179 2.74 10.15 14.66
CA TYR A 179 2.35 8.76 14.44
C TYR A 179 2.06 8.49 12.96
N ASN A 180 1.41 9.42 12.26
CA ASN A 180 1.03 9.23 10.84
C ASN A 180 2.23 9.15 9.91
N TYR A 181 3.34 9.82 10.26
CA TYR A 181 4.60 9.71 9.52
C TYR A 181 5.13 8.27 9.57
N TRP A 182 5.15 7.68 10.76
CA TRP A 182 5.63 6.32 10.98
C TRP A 182 4.64 5.28 10.45
N ASP A 183 3.33 5.45 10.62
CA ASP A 183 2.29 4.61 10.00
C ASP A 183 2.50 4.52 8.49
N TYR A 184 2.69 5.68 7.85
CA TYR A 184 2.94 5.78 6.42
C TYR A 184 4.19 5.00 6.02
N ILE A 185 5.34 5.27 6.65
CA ILE A 185 6.58 4.59 6.29
C ILE A 185 6.47 3.09 6.55
N PHE A 186 5.98 2.67 7.72
CA PHE A 186 5.98 1.28 8.13
C PHE A 186 5.02 0.42 7.29
N ILE A 187 3.81 0.88 6.98
CA ILE A 187 2.89 0.11 6.12
C ILE A 187 3.51 -0.14 4.74
N HIS A 188 4.04 0.90 4.10
CA HIS A 188 4.56 0.77 2.74
C HIS A 188 5.87 -0.03 2.72
N SER A 189 6.76 0.21 3.70
CA SER A 189 7.98 -0.57 3.87
C SER A 189 7.68 -2.05 4.13
N TYR A 190 6.76 -2.33 5.06
CA TYR A 190 6.31 -3.69 5.36
C TYR A 190 5.78 -4.36 4.10
N LEU A 191 4.89 -3.70 3.35
CA LEU A 191 4.25 -4.29 2.19
C LEU A 191 5.26 -4.63 1.08
N ILE A 192 6.26 -3.77 0.83
CA ILE A 192 7.37 -4.06 -0.10
C ILE A 192 8.17 -5.28 0.39
N LEU A 193 8.63 -5.25 1.64
CA LEU A 193 9.52 -6.27 2.18
C LEU A 193 8.84 -7.63 2.28
N ILE A 194 7.63 -7.69 2.84
CA ILE A 194 6.89 -8.95 2.99
C ILE A 194 6.54 -9.52 1.62
N SER A 195 6.08 -8.68 0.68
CA SER A 195 5.66 -9.14 -0.64
C SER A 195 6.85 -9.66 -1.44
N SER A 196 7.96 -8.93 -1.42
CA SER A 196 9.21 -9.35 -2.08
C SER A 196 9.74 -10.64 -1.48
N THR A 197 9.73 -10.75 -0.15
CA THR A 197 10.15 -11.97 0.56
C THR A 197 9.27 -13.15 0.17
N LEU A 198 7.94 -13.00 0.16
CA LEU A 198 7.02 -14.06 -0.24
C LEU A 198 7.20 -14.46 -1.70
N MET A 199 7.46 -13.52 -2.62
CA MET A 199 7.78 -13.84 -4.02
C MET A 199 9.09 -14.62 -4.17
N VAL A 200 10.09 -14.34 -3.33
CA VAL A 200 11.36 -15.06 -3.32
C VAL A 200 11.19 -16.47 -2.77
N LEU A 201 10.54 -16.61 -1.61
CA LEU A 201 10.38 -17.88 -0.89
C LEU A 201 9.37 -18.82 -1.57
N TYR A 202 8.29 -18.25 -2.10
CA TYR A 202 7.18 -18.97 -2.72
C TYR A 202 6.99 -18.54 -4.17
N PRO A 203 7.93 -18.87 -5.07
CA PRO A 203 7.80 -18.55 -6.48
C PRO A 203 6.51 -19.14 -7.04
N PHE A 204 5.85 -18.38 -7.89
CA PHE A 204 4.67 -18.83 -8.63
C PHE A 204 4.89 -18.63 -10.12
N LYS A 205 4.35 -19.55 -10.93
CA LYS A 205 4.23 -19.35 -12.37
C LYS A 205 2.96 -18.55 -12.61
N TYR A 206 3.11 -17.33 -13.10
CA TYR A 206 1.98 -16.47 -13.41
C TYR A 206 1.54 -16.72 -14.86
N LYS A 207 0.50 -17.53 -15.08
CA LYS A 207 0.00 -17.85 -16.44
C LYS A 207 -1.21 -16.98 -16.79
N ILE A 208 -1.73 -17.15 -18.00
CA ILE A 208 -2.93 -16.42 -18.46
C ILE A 208 -4.14 -16.58 -17.53
N LYS A 209 -4.34 -17.77 -16.93
CA LYS A 209 -5.44 -17.99 -15.98
C LYS A 209 -5.28 -17.09 -14.75
N GLU A 210 -4.08 -17.04 -14.19
CA GLU A 210 -3.78 -16.18 -13.05
C GLU A 210 -3.90 -14.70 -13.40
N PHE A 211 -3.41 -14.30 -14.57
CA PHE A 211 -3.58 -12.94 -15.11
C PHE A 211 -5.06 -12.53 -15.17
N VAL A 212 -5.90 -13.34 -15.82
CA VAL A 212 -7.35 -13.07 -15.93
C VAL A 212 -7.99 -13.03 -14.54
N THR A 213 -7.61 -13.93 -13.65
CA THR A 213 -8.14 -13.97 -12.27
C THR A 213 -7.78 -12.69 -11.51
N THR A 214 -6.55 -12.19 -11.64
CA THR A 214 -6.10 -10.93 -11.03
C THR A 214 -6.85 -9.73 -11.60
N VAL A 215 -7.04 -9.65 -12.92
CA VAL A 215 -7.79 -8.57 -13.57
C VAL A 215 -9.25 -8.55 -13.09
N ILE A 216 -9.91 -9.71 -13.06
CA ILE A 216 -11.29 -9.84 -12.55
C ILE A 216 -11.35 -9.44 -11.08
N PHE A 217 -10.43 -9.96 -10.25
CA PHE A 217 -10.35 -9.63 -8.83
C PHE A 217 -10.20 -8.12 -8.59
N PHE A 218 -9.27 -7.47 -9.29
CA PHE A 218 -9.06 -6.02 -9.17
C PHE A 218 -10.26 -5.21 -9.67
N SER A 219 -10.87 -5.62 -10.78
CA SER A 219 -12.06 -4.96 -11.33
C SER A 219 -13.25 -5.04 -10.35
N MET A 220 -13.43 -6.19 -9.69
CA MET A 220 -14.45 -6.35 -8.64
C MET A 220 -14.16 -5.48 -7.43
N LEU A 221 -12.90 -5.32 -7.02
CA LEU A 221 -12.53 -4.39 -5.95
C LEU A 221 -12.82 -2.94 -6.33
N CYS A 222 -12.47 -2.52 -7.56
CA CYS A 222 -12.78 -1.19 -8.05
C CYS A 222 -14.28 -0.94 -8.06
N LEU A 223 -15.08 -1.92 -8.50
CA LEU A 223 -16.54 -1.82 -8.50
C LEU A 223 -17.09 -1.69 -7.09
N LEU A 224 -16.61 -2.51 -6.15
CA LEU A 224 -17.00 -2.43 -4.73
C LEU A 224 -16.71 -1.04 -4.16
N PHE A 225 -15.51 -0.51 -4.37
CA PHE A 225 -15.14 0.81 -3.84
C PHE A 225 -15.82 1.96 -4.56
N PHE A 226 -16.11 1.83 -5.86
CA PHE A 226 -16.95 2.79 -6.57
C PHE A 226 -18.35 2.87 -5.95
N VAL A 227 -18.97 1.71 -5.65
CA VAL A 227 -20.27 1.67 -4.97
C VAL A 227 -20.18 2.31 -3.58
N ILE A 228 -19.19 1.94 -2.77
CA ILE A 228 -18.99 2.53 -1.43
C ILE A 228 -18.81 4.05 -1.53
N ASN A 229 -17.92 4.52 -2.41
CA ASN A 229 -17.66 5.95 -2.63
C ASN A 229 -18.90 6.69 -3.15
N SER A 230 -19.71 6.06 -3.99
CA SER A 230 -20.97 6.63 -4.47
C SER A 230 -21.98 6.78 -3.33
N ILE A 231 -22.14 5.74 -2.49
CA ILE A 231 -23.03 5.78 -1.33
C ILE A 231 -22.57 6.86 -0.34
N THR A 232 -21.29 6.87 0.04
CA THR A 232 -20.78 7.84 1.02
C THR A 232 -20.74 9.25 0.46
N GLY A 233 -20.40 9.44 -0.83
CA GLY A 233 -20.37 10.74 -1.48
C GLY A 233 -21.72 11.47 -1.47
N ASN A 234 -22.82 10.70 -1.60
CA ASN A 234 -24.19 11.23 -1.64
C ASN A 234 -24.85 11.31 -0.26
N LEU A 235 -24.61 10.34 0.63
CA LEU A 235 -25.39 10.18 1.87
C LEU A 235 -24.61 10.51 3.14
N ALA A 236 -23.28 10.51 3.11
CA ALA A 236 -22.46 10.67 4.30
C ALA A 236 -22.03 12.13 4.52
N PRO A 237 -21.82 12.55 5.78
CA PRO A 237 -21.20 13.84 6.08
C PRO A 237 -19.77 13.90 5.52
N PHE A 238 -19.24 15.11 5.31
CA PHE A 238 -17.97 15.32 4.60
C PHE A 238 -16.81 14.44 5.11
N ARG A 239 -16.63 14.33 6.43
CA ARG A 239 -15.58 13.47 7.07
C ARG A 239 -15.68 11.97 6.71
N TRP A 240 -16.86 11.50 6.33
CA TRP A 240 -17.13 10.11 5.94
C TRP A 240 -17.26 9.91 4.43
N LYS A 241 -17.21 10.99 3.63
CA LYS A 241 -17.15 10.88 2.17
C LYS A 241 -15.82 10.24 1.79
N SER A 242 -15.88 8.98 1.38
CA SER A 242 -14.70 8.17 1.12
C SER A 242 -14.13 8.46 -0.25
N ASN A 243 -12.81 8.28 -0.37
CA ASN A 243 -12.10 8.32 -1.65
C ASN A 243 -11.24 7.06 -1.82
N TYR A 244 -11.84 5.89 -1.61
CA TYR A 244 -11.12 4.63 -1.78
C TYR A 244 -10.70 4.45 -3.23
N PHE A 245 -9.43 4.06 -3.43
CA PHE A 245 -8.85 3.83 -4.76
C PHE A 245 -8.95 5.07 -5.66
N TYR A 246 -9.05 6.27 -5.07
CA TYR A 246 -9.18 7.53 -5.82
C TYR A 246 -10.37 7.57 -6.81
N THR A 247 -11.43 6.80 -6.53
CA THR A 247 -12.67 6.76 -7.33
C THR A 247 -13.84 7.50 -6.66
N GLY A 248 -13.53 8.38 -5.70
CA GLY A 248 -14.49 9.23 -5.00
C GLY A 248 -15.17 10.24 -5.91
N VAL A 249 -16.25 10.84 -5.41
CA VAL A 249 -16.89 12.02 -6.03
C VAL A 249 -15.90 13.18 -6.11
N ASP A 250 -16.11 14.08 -7.08
CA ASP A 250 -15.14 15.12 -7.45
C ASP A 250 -14.74 16.04 -6.28
N GLU A 251 -15.61 16.24 -5.29
CA GLU A 251 -15.33 17.12 -4.14
C GLU A 251 -14.25 16.57 -3.20
N VAL A 252 -14.12 15.24 -3.10
CA VAL A 252 -13.14 14.59 -2.20
C VAL A 252 -11.99 13.93 -2.96
N ASN A 253 -12.10 13.82 -4.29
CA ASN A 253 -11.07 13.25 -5.12
C ASN A 253 -10.08 14.30 -5.61
N ALA A 254 -8.88 14.33 -5.03
CA ALA A 254 -7.80 15.25 -5.44
C ALA A 254 -7.37 15.05 -6.91
N PHE A 255 -7.58 13.85 -7.48
CA PHE A 255 -7.21 13.55 -8.86
C PHE A 255 -8.26 13.96 -9.89
N SER A 256 -9.45 14.41 -9.48
CA SER A 256 -10.55 14.74 -10.39
C SER A 256 -10.18 15.79 -11.45
N LYS A 257 -9.24 16.67 -11.11
CA LYS A 257 -8.75 17.77 -11.97
C LYS A 257 -7.55 17.42 -12.84
N LEU A 258 -6.94 16.23 -12.68
CA LEU A 258 -5.67 15.91 -13.33
C LEU A 258 -5.80 15.73 -14.84
N LEU A 259 -6.81 14.99 -15.32
CA LEU A 259 -7.03 14.75 -16.74
C LEU A 259 -8.54 14.60 -17.09
N PRO A 260 -9.32 15.69 -17.05
CA PRO A 260 -10.72 15.66 -17.46
C PRO A 260 -10.88 15.34 -18.97
N PRO A 261 -11.92 14.60 -19.38
CA PRO A 261 -13.03 14.08 -18.58
C PRO A 261 -12.72 12.74 -17.87
N LEU A 262 -11.59 12.10 -18.17
CA LEU A 262 -11.27 10.74 -17.70
C LEU A 262 -11.18 10.65 -16.17
N THR A 263 -10.67 11.68 -15.51
CA THR A 263 -10.52 11.67 -14.04
C THR A 263 -11.75 12.15 -13.28
N LYS A 264 -12.82 12.59 -13.97
CA LYS A 264 -14.04 13.05 -13.31
C LYS A 264 -14.98 11.89 -12.98
N TRP A 265 -15.75 12.02 -11.91
CA TRP A 265 -16.81 11.09 -11.59
C TRP A 265 -17.94 11.14 -12.65
N PRO A 266 -18.51 10.00 -13.10
CA PRO A 266 -18.21 8.62 -12.73
C PRO A 266 -17.14 7.95 -13.60
N LEU A 267 -16.62 8.62 -14.63
CA LEU A 267 -15.66 8.03 -15.59
C LEU A 267 -14.35 7.56 -14.96
N MET A 268 -13.93 8.17 -13.85
CA MET A 268 -12.75 7.78 -13.07
C MET A 268 -12.75 6.28 -12.71
N PHE A 269 -13.92 5.66 -12.50
CA PHE A 269 -14.01 4.22 -12.27
C PHE A 269 -13.52 3.40 -13.47
N ILE A 270 -13.96 3.76 -14.68
CA ILE A 270 -13.55 3.08 -15.92
C ILE A 270 -12.05 3.29 -16.12
N THR A 271 -11.58 4.52 -15.89
CA THR A 271 -10.16 4.88 -15.98
C THR A 271 -9.31 4.05 -15.00
N GLU A 272 -9.75 3.87 -13.75
CA GLU A 272 -9.04 3.06 -12.75
C GLU A 272 -8.99 1.58 -13.16
N VAL A 273 -10.07 1.01 -13.69
CA VAL A 273 -10.08 -0.37 -14.20
C VAL A 273 -9.11 -0.55 -15.38
N VAL A 274 -9.10 0.41 -16.32
CA VAL A 274 -8.18 0.40 -17.47
C VAL A 274 -6.73 0.54 -17.00
N PHE A 275 -6.43 1.44 -16.07
CA PHE A 275 -5.10 1.58 -15.50
C PHE A 275 -4.66 0.32 -14.76
N GLY A 276 -5.55 -0.29 -13.97
CA GLY A 276 -5.30 -1.58 -13.33
C GLY A 276 -4.98 -2.69 -14.32
N PHE A 277 -5.69 -2.75 -15.45
CA PHE A 277 -5.39 -3.71 -16.52
C PHE A 277 -4.00 -3.47 -17.13
N VAL A 278 -3.69 -2.24 -17.55
CA VAL A 278 -2.38 -1.86 -18.10
C VAL A 278 -1.27 -2.18 -17.10
N PHE A 279 -1.51 -1.86 -15.82
CA PHE A 279 -0.61 -2.15 -14.73
C PHE A 279 -0.31 -3.65 -14.60
N VAL A 280 -1.34 -4.52 -14.59
CA VAL A 280 -1.15 -5.97 -14.48
C VAL A 280 -0.39 -6.53 -15.69
N VAL A 281 -0.61 -5.97 -16.90
CA VAL A 281 0.17 -6.32 -18.10
C VAL A 281 1.65 -5.99 -17.90
N LEU A 282 1.97 -4.75 -17.51
CA LEU A 282 3.35 -4.32 -17.28
C LEU A 282 4.03 -5.13 -16.17
N ALA A 283 3.33 -5.37 -15.06
CA ALA A 283 3.85 -6.17 -13.95
C ALA A 283 4.11 -7.63 -14.38
N THR A 284 3.25 -8.19 -15.23
CA THR A 284 3.45 -9.54 -15.78
C THR A 284 4.67 -9.60 -16.69
N LEU A 285 4.84 -8.64 -17.59
CA LEU A 285 6.02 -8.55 -18.47
C LEU A 285 7.30 -8.41 -17.66
N LEU A 286 7.30 -7.52 -16.64
CA LEU A 286 8.42 -7.35 -15.74
C LEU A 286 8.72 -8.64 -14.98
N HIS A 287 7.70 -9.32 -14.45
CA HIS A 287 7.87 -10.59 -13.74
C HIS A 287 8.51 -11.66 -14.62
N ILE A 288 8.07 -11.80 -15.88
CA ILE A 288 8.66 -12.72 -16.86
C ILE A 288 10.13 -12.34 -17.12
N ALA A 289 10.41 -11.06 -17.35
CA ALA A 289 11.78 -10.58 -17.59
C ALA A 289 12.69 -10.90 -16.40
N LEU A 290 12.26 -10.53 -15.19
CA LEU A 290 13.02 -10.75 -13.95
C LEU A 290 13.24 -12.22 -13.62
N ALA A 291 12.29 -13.11 -13.97
CA ALA A 291 12.43 -14.55 -13.77
C ALA A 291 13.58 -15.14 -14.61
N ASN A 292 13.86 -14.58 -15.80
CA ASN A 292 14.91 -15.07 -16.70
C ASN A 292 16.32 -14.53 -16.40
N VAL A 293 16.45 -13.61 -15.44
CA VAL A 293 17.75 -13.04 -15.06
C VAL A 293 18.31 -13.81 -13.86
N LYS A 294 19.39 -14.58 -14.04
CA LYS A 294 20.07 -15.27 -12.94
C LYS A 294 21.40 -14.63 -12.59
N VAL A 295 21.72 -14.65 -11.31
CA VAL A 295 22.98 -14.10 -10.77
C VAL A 295 23.82 -15.25 -10.23
N ARG A 296 24.89 -15.58 -10.96
CA ARG A 296 25.87 -16.60 -10.58
C ARG A 296 27.12 -15.93 -10.05
N PHE A 297 27.52 -16.23 -8.82
CA PHE A 297 28.82 -15.82 -8.30
C PHE A 297 29.76 -17.02 -8.34
N ASN A 298 30.86 -16.94 -9.10
CA ASN A 298 31.86 -17.99 -9.22
C ASN A 298 33.26 -17.37 -9.10
N ASN A 299 33.93 -17.55 -7.95
CA ASN A 299 35.31 -17.09 -7.66
C ASN A 299 35.68 -15.70 -8.22
N GLY A 300 34.75 -14.75 -8.14
CA GLY A 300 34.77 -13.48 -8.85
C GLY A 300 33.36 -13.11 -9.33
N ILE A 301 33.07 -11.81 -9.45
CA ILE A 301 31.76 -11.33 -9.92
C ILE A 301 31.67 -11.63 -11.43
N LYS A 302 31.00 -12.73 -11.82
CA LYS A 302 30.51 -12.89 -13.20
C LYS A 302 29.11 -12.29 -13.30
N ILE A 303 29.04 -11.25 -14.13
CA ILE A 303 27.91 -10.34 -14.31
C ILE A 303 26.81 -11.06 -15.12
N PHE A 304 25.60 -11.08 -14.55
CA PHE A 304 24.30 -11.52 -15.11
C PHE A 304 24.32 -12.55 -16.25
N SER A 305 23.88 -13.78 -15.98
CA SER A 305 23.55 -14.74 -17.04
C SER A 305 22.03 -14.74 -17.26
N ILE A 306 21.61 -14.53 -18.51
CA ILE A 306 20.21 -14.75 -18.90
C ILE A 306 20.02 -16.26 -19.10
N GLU A 307 19.23 -16.86 -18.22
CA GLU A 307 18.80 -18.26 -18.35
C GLU A 307 17.29 -18.27 -18.52
N LYS A 308 16.82 -18.89 -19.60
CA LYS A 308 15.40 -18.95 -19.91
C LYS A 308 14.70 -19.91 -18.94
N GLU A 309 14.08 -19.37 -17.90
CA GLU A 309 13.30 -20.10 -16.89
C GLU A 309 11.80 -20.05 -17.19
N PHE A 310 11.31 -18.95 -17.77
CA PHE A 310 9.91 -18.75 -18.08
C PHE A 310 9.72 -17.88 -19.32
N SER A 311 9.00 -18.39 -20.32
CA SER A 311 8.80 -17.72 -21.61
C SER A 311 7.37 -17.24 -21.82
N ILE A 312 7.20 -16.24 -22.69
CA ILE A 312 5.87 -15.78 -23.15
C ILE A 312 5.06 -16.95 -23.75
N LYS A 313 5.70 -17.91 -24.43
CA LYS A 313 5.03 -19.11 -24.92
C LYS A 313 4.46 -19.96 -23.78
N GLU A 314 5.18 -20.12 -22.68
CA GLU A 314 4.69 -20.86 -21.50
C GLU A 314 3.60 -20.10 -20.73
N PHE A 315 3.57 -18.77 -20.82
CA PHE A 315 2.48 -17.96 -20.30
C PHE A 315 1.14 -18.27 -21.00
N PHE A 316 1.17 -18.43 -22.34
CA PHE A 316 0.00 -18.79 -23.16
C PHE A 316 -0.25 -20.29 -23.29
N GLY A 317 0.76 -21.13 -23.03
CA GLY A 317 0.68 -22.57 -23.26
C GLY A 317 -0.31 -23.30 -22.35
N LYS A 318 -1.13 -24.17 -22.93
CA LYS A 318 -1.86 -25.19 -22.17
C LYS A 318 -0.86 -26.21 -21.64
N HIS A 319 -1.11 -26.76 -20.45
CA HIS A 319 -0.34 -27.91 -19.96
C HIS A 319 -0.33 -28.98 -21.06
N PRO A 320 0.84 -29.56 -21.42
CA PRO A 320 0.81 -30.85 -22.08
C PRO A 320 -0.02 -31.76 -21.16
N LYS A 321 -1.13 -32.29 -21.66
CA LYS A 321 -1.90 -33.29 -20.92
C LYS A 321 -0.91 -34.40 -20.59
N LYS A 322 -0.63 -34.60 -19.30
CA LYS A 322 0.10 -35.77 -18.84
C LYS A 322 -0.80 -36.98 -18.97
#